data_AF-A0A4Q5PYE0-F1
#
_entry.id   AF-A0A4Q5PYE0-F1
#
_cell.length_a   1.000
_cell.length_b   1.000
_cell.length_c   1.000
_cell.angle_alpha   90.00
_cell.angle_beta   90.00
_cell.angle_gamma   90.00
#
_symmetry.space_group_name_H-M   'P 1'
#
loop_
_entity.id
_entity.type
_entity.pdbx_description
1 polymer ?
#
loop_
_entity_poly.entity_id
_entity_poly.type
_entity_poly.pdbx_seq_one_letter_code
_entity_poly.pdbx_strand_id
1 'polypeptide(L)' 'FVEQGEIEYYLVNNRNSEGFLVPEMKKVDFFIIIHQYVDDEDLNFILTRLNKLADIQVAAQINPAKLKSKDP' A
#
# COMPACT_ATOMS: atom_id res chain seq x y z
N PHE A 1 -22.45 7.03 21.62
CA PHE A 1 -22.11 7.50 20.28
C PHE A 1 -21.00 6.61 19.79
N VAL A 2 -21.25 5.77 18.79
CA VAL A 2 -20.17 5.03 18.12
C VAL A 2 -19.48 6.08 17.26
N GLU A 3 -18.32 6.57 17.69
CA GLU A 3 -17.43 7.29 16.79
C GLU A 3 -17.20 6.36 15.60
N GLN A 4 -17.62 6.82 14.41
CA GLN A 4 -17.38 6.10 13.17
C GLN A 4 -15.87 5.91 13.07
N GLY A 5 -15.41 4.69 13.36
CA GLY A 5 -14.00 4.36 13.50
C GLY A 5 -13.24 4.87 12.30
N GLU A 6 -12.34 5.83 12.52
CA GLU A 6 -11.51 6.38 11.47
C GLU A 6 -10.80 5.23 10.75
N ILE A 7 -10.85 5.20 9.42
CA ILE A 7 -10.12 4.22 8.63
C ILE A 7 -8.63 4.46 8.88
N GLU A 8 -8.02 3.63 9.71
CA GLU A 8 -6.60 3.72 10.03
C GLU A 8 -5.77 3.08 8.92
N TYR A 9 -4.95 3.90 8.28
CA TYR A 9 -3.98 3.46 7.28
C TYR A 9 -2.59 3.95 7.61
N TYR A 10 -1.59 3.13 7.28
CA TYR A 10 -0.18 3.46 7.47
C TYR A 10 0.47 3.65 6.10
N LEU A 11 1.12 4.79 5.91
CA LEU A 11 2.01 5.01 4.79
C LEU A 11 3.44 4.70 5.22
N VAL A 12 4.05 3.69 4.59
CA VAL A 12 5.38 3.20 4.95
C VAL A 12 6.31 3.46 3.78
N ASN A 13 7.43 4.16 4.03
CA ASN A 13 8.46 4.35 3.03
C ASN A 13 9.21 3.03 2.81
N ASN A 14 9.36 2.62 1.55
CA ASN A 14 10.10 1.42 1.23
C ASN A 14 11.61 1.60 1.42
N ARG A 15 12.13 2.83 1.34
CA ARG A 15 13.56 3.11 1.47
C ARG A 15 13.90 3.64 2.87
N ASN A 16 14.98 3.13 3.45
CA ASN A 16 15.60 3.71 4.64
C ASN A 16 17.12 3.90 4.42
N SER A 17 17.83 4.37 5.44
CA SER A 17 19.30 4.59 5.38
C SER A 17 20.10 3.30 5.18
N GLU A 18 19.53 2.14 5.49
CA GLU A 18 20.21 0.84 5.49
C GLU A 18 19.80 -0.06 4.31
N GLY A 19 18.81 0.34 3.50
CA GLY A 19 18.31 -0.46 2.37
C GLY A 19 16.84 -0.23 2.06
N PHE A 20 16.15 -1.34 1.76
CA PHE A 20 14.71 -1.36 1.44
C PHE A 20 13.94 -2.24 2.42
N LEU A 21 12.72 -1.84 2.78
CA LEU A 21 11.78 -2.62 3.58
C LEU A 21 11.35 -3.88 2.83
N VAL A 22 11.07 -3.76 1.53
CA VAL A 22 10.73 -4.87 0.63
C VAL A 22 11.70 -4.86 -0.56
N PRO A 23 12.84 -5.58 -0.44
CA PRO A 23 13.89 -5.61 -1.47
C PRO A 23 13.43 -6.16 -2.83
N GLU A 24 12.36 -6.95 -2.88
CA GLU A 24 11.76 -7.47 -4.10
C GLU A 24 11.06 -6.37 -4.91
N MET A 25 10.68 -5.27 -4.25
CA MET A 25 9.93 -4.16 -4.82
C MET A 25 10.70 -2.85 -4.77
N LYS A 26 11.99 -2.87 -5.11
CA LYS A 26 12.91 -1.70 -5.12
C LYS A 26 12.40 -0.47 -5.87
N LYS A 27 11.46 -0.66 -6.79
CA LYS A 27 10.84 0.40 -7.62
C LYS A 27 9.60 1.03 -6.98
N VAL A 28 9.13 0.49 -5.86
CA VAL A 28 8.02 1.05 -5.10
C VAL A 28 8.59 1.97 -4.04
N ASP A 29 8.14 3.23 -4.03
CA ASP A 29 8.59 4.23 -3.05
C ASP A 29 7.87 4.09 -1.72
N PHE A 30 6.56 3.80 -1.74
CA PHE A 30 5.72 3.73 -0.55
C PHE A 30 4.73 2.58 -0.60
N PHE A 31 4.39 2.07 0.58
CA PHE A 31 3.31 1.10 0.81
C PHE A 31 2.21 1.74 1.65
N ILE A 32 0.96 1.43 1.32
CA ILE A 32 -0.20 1.77 2.13
C ILE A 32 -0.74 0.49 2.75
N ILE A 33 -0.80 0.44 4.07
CA ILE A 33 -1.35 -0.69 4.83
C ILE A 33 -2.70 -0.26 5.40
N ILE A 34 -3.75 -0.95 5.00
CA ILE A 34 -5.12 -0.72 5.47
C ILE A 34 -5.47 -1.89 6.41
N HIS A 35 -5.68 -1.62 7.69
CA HIS A 35 -5.96 -2.66 8.69
C HIS A 35 -7.43 -3.07 8.76
N GLN A 36 -8.31 -2.20 8.28
CA GLN A 36 -9.75 -2.45 8.29
C GLN A 36 -10.17 -3.20 7.02
N TYR A 37 -11.31 -3.88 7.11
CA TYR A 37 -11.90 -4.49 5.93
C TYR A 37 -12.21 -3.40 4.90
N VAL A 38 -11.65 -3.55 3.71
CA VAL A 38 -11.95 -2.73 2.53
C VAL A 38 -12.54 -3.70 1.52
N ASP A 39 -13.75 -3.44 1.07
CA ASP A 39 -14.34 -4.19 -0.03
C ASP A 39 -13.73 -3.74 -1.37
N ASP A 40 -14.05 -4.49 -2.43
CA ASP A 40 -13.49 -4.26 -3.75
C ASP A 40 -13.91 -2.89 -4.33
N GLU A 41 -15.08 -2.36 -4.00
CA GLU A 41 -15.53 -1.05 -4.50
C GLU A 41 -14.71 0.07 -3.86
N ASP A 42 -14.54 0.02 -2.53
CA ASP A 42 -13.73 0.98 -1.79
C ASP A 42 -12.25 0.92 -2.20
N LEU A 43 -11.69 -0.28 -2.37
CA LEU A 43 -10.33 -0.45 -2.87
C LEU A 43 -10.15 0.19 -4.25
N ASN A 44 -11.07 -0.09 -5.18
CA ASN A 44 -11.02 0.45 -6.53
C ASN A 44 -11.17 1.98 -6.53
N PHE A 45 -12.00 2.51 -5.63
CA PHE A 45 -12.11 3.95 -5.43
C PHE A 45 -10.77 4.55 -4.99
N ILE A 46 -10.14 4.00 -3.95
CA ILE A 46 -8.83 4.46 -3.45
C ILE A 46 -7.78 4.39 -4.57
N LEU A 47 -7.65 3.27 -5.25
CA LEU A 47 -6.70 3.09 -6.35
C LEU A 47 -6.93 4.08 -7.49
N THR A 48 -8.18 4.30 -7.87
CA THR A 48 -8.52 5.26 -8.92
C THR A 48 -8.16 6.68 -8.52
N ARG A 49 -8.36 7.05 -7.25
CA ARG A 49 -8.02 8.38 -6.73
C ARG A 49 -6.51 8.58 -6.66
N LEU A 50 -5.76 7.58 -6.19
CA LEU A 50 -4.29 7.65 -6.13
C LEU A 50 -3.68 7.79 -7.54
N ASN A 51 -4.13 7.01 -8.51
CA ASN A 51 -3.64 7.10 -9.89
C ASN A 51 -4.02 8.41 -10.61
N LYS A 52 -4.91 9.24 -10.04
CA LYS A 52 -5.25 10.57 -10.57
C LYS A 52 -4.35 11.68 -10.02
N LEU A 53 -3.57 11.42 -8.97
CA LEU A 53 -2.66 12.40 -8.41
C LEU A 53 -1.44 12.53 -9.33
N ALA A 54 -1.11 13.77 -9.72
CA ALA A 54 -0.03 14.04 -10.68
C ALA A 54 1.35 13.57 -10.19
N ASP A 55 1.56 13.55 -8.87
CA ASP A 55 2.81 13.14 -8.23
C ASP A 55 2.93 11.62 -8.04
N ILE A 56 1.86 10.86 -8.29
CA ILE A 56 1.86 9.40 -8.20
C ILE A 56 1.96 8.82 -9.60
N GLN A 57 3.07 8.13 -9.89
CA GLN A 57 3.25 7.47 -11.17
C GLN A 57 2.27 6.30 -11.36
N VAL A 58 2.09 5.48 -10.31
CA VAL A 58 1.17 4.34 -10.31
C VAL A 58 0.84 3.91 -8.89
N ALA A 59 -0.42 3.57 -8.65
CA ALA A 59 -0.87 2.88 -7.45
C ALA A 59 -1.54 1.56 -7.86
N ALA A 60 -1.14 0.46 -7.22
CA ALA A 60 -1.67 -0.87 -7.51
C ALA A 60 -1.86 -1.66 -6.21
N GLN A 61 -2.86 -2.54 -6.19
CA GLN A 61 -3.02 -3.49 -5.11
C GLN A 61 -1.88 -4.51 -5.16
N ILE A 62 -1.28 -4.75 -4.01
CA ILE A 62 -0.30 -5.80 -3.80
C ILE A 62 -0.96 -7.00 -3.11
N ASN A 63 -0.65 -8.20 -3.58
CA ASN A 63 -0.99 -9.41 -2.86
C ASN A 63 0.26 -9.87 -2.06
N PRO A 64 0.24 -9.80 -0.72
CA PRO A 64 1.38 -10.21 0.10
C PRO A 64 1.68 -11.71 -0.01
N ALA A 65 0.72 -12.57 -0.39
CA ALA A 65 0.99 -13.97 -0.66
C ALA A 65 1.87 -14.17 -1.91
N LYS A 66 1.82 -13.24 -2.88
CA LYS A 66 2.69 -13.23 -4.06
C LYS A 66 4.07 -12.63 -3.77
N LEU A 67 4.22 -11.94 -2.64
CA LEU A 67 5.50 -11.45 -2.15
C LEU A 67 6.37 -12.53 -1.52
N LYS A 68 5.88 -13.77 -1.32
CA LYS A 68 6.69 -14.87 -0.77
C LYS A 68 7.99 -14.97 -1.57
N SER A 69 9.06 -14.47 -0.95
CA SER A 69 10.42 -14.64 -1.38
C SER A 69 10.66 -16.13 -1.57
N LYS A 70 11.25 -16.46 -2.71
CA LYS A 70 12.15 -17.60 -2.77
C LYS A 70 13.30 -17.27 -1.82
N ASP A 71 13.11 -17.53 -0.53
CA ASP A 71 14.24 -17.77 0.36
C ASP A 71 14.63 -19.26 0.24
N PRO A 72 15.93 -19.56 0.41
CA PRO A 72 16.76 -20.31 -0.55
C PRO A 72 16.49 -21.82 -0.68
#